data_AF-A0A6I6IY49-F1
#
_entry.id   AF-A0A6I6IY49-F1
#
_cell.length_a   1.000
_cell.length_b   1.000
_cell.length_c   1.000
_cell.angle_alpha   90.00
_cell.angle_beta   90.00
_cell.angle_gamma   90.00
#
_symmetry.space_group_name_H-M   'P 1'
#
loop_
_entity.id
_entity.type
_entity.pdbx_description
1 polymer ?
#
loop_
_entity_poly.entity_id
_entity_poly.type
_entity_poly.pdbx_seq_one_letter_code
_entity_poly.pdbx_strand_id
1 'polypeptide(L)'
;MRLLLAALLLLPTAALANWNSVSAPKEESFSWTAPLWPSFWMAWTPVTFALFCGIFGAMALIATLEITRYRDGVERRGVFGLTTTLGDRLFITLLGTAYIFLAWLGLFGQPVWAPLGISIAWGLFVFWKV
;
A
#
# COMPACT_ATOMS: atom_id res chain seq x y z
N MET A 1 -0.82 -62.91 11.63
CA MET A 1 -1.94 -62.02 11.22
C MET A 1 -2.64 -61.34 12.40
N ARG A 2 -2.98 -62.02 13.50
CA ARG A 2 -3.61 -61.40 14.69
C ARG A 2 -2.74 -60.35 15.41
N LEU A 3 -1.42 -60.53 15.43
CA LEU A 3 -0.47 -59.60 16.07
C LEU A 3 -0.27 -58.29 15.29
N LEU A 4 -0.42 -58.32 13.95
CA LEU A 4 -0.35 -57.12 13.10
C LEU A 4 -1.61 -56.25 13.24
N LEU A 5 -2.77 -56.88 13.43
CA LEU A 5 -4.04 -56.20 13.73
C LEU A 5 -4.02 -55.50 15.09
N ALA A 6 -3.38 -56.11 16.11
CA ALA A 6 -3.23 -55.49 17.43
C ALA A 6 -2.28 -54.28 17.41
N ALA A 7 -1.23 -54.31 16.58
CA ALA A 7 -0.30 -53.19 16.40
C ALA A 7 -0.95 -51.98 15.71
N LEU A 8 -1.92 -52.20 14.83
CA LEU A 8 -2.68 -51.14 14.14
C LEU A 8 -3.65 -50.40 15.08
N LEU A 9 -4.14 -51.07 16.13
CA LEU A 9 -5.00 -50.48 17.18
C LEU A 9 -4.24 -49.62 18.19
N LEU A 10 -2.91 -49.72 18.23
CA LEU A 10 -2.01 -48.91 19.06
C LEU A 10 -1.48 -47.66 18.35
N LEU A 11 -1.95 -47.39 17.12
CA LEU A 11 -1.70 -46.11 16.47
C LEU A 11 -2.21 -44.99 17.40
N PRO A 12 -1.37 -44.03 17.78
CA PRO A 12 -1.75 -43.01 18.73
C PRO A 12 -2.93 -42.25 18.12
N THR A 13 -4.07 -42.30 18.79
CA THR A 13 -5.28 -41.51 18.45
C THR A 13 -4.97 -40.01 18.34
N ALA A 14 -3.81 -39.57 18.84
CA ALA A 14 -3.23 -38.25 18.61
C ALA A 14 -2.96 -37.92 17.12
N ALA A 15 -2.59 -38.89 16.29
CA ALA A 15 -2.37 -38.67 14.85
C ALA A 15 -3.69 -38.41 14.10
N LEU A 16 -4.78 -39.07 14.52
CA LEU A 16 -6.13 -38.82 14.00
C LEU A 16 -6.72 -37.51 14.55
N ALA A 17 -6.44 -37.16 15.80
CA ALA A 17 -6.87 -35.90 16.41
C ALA A 17 -6.23 -34.68 15.73
N ASN A 18 -4.97 -34.79 15.30
CA ASN A 18 -4.29 -33.72 14.57
C ASN A 18 -4.97 -33.41 13.22
N TRP A 19 -5.47 -34.43 12.52
CA TRP A 19 -6.18 -34.26 11.25
C TRP A 19 -7.52 -33.51 11.38
N ASN A 20 -8.21 -33.63 12.52
CA ASN A 20 -9.43 -32.85 12.81
C ASN A 20 -9.15 -31.36 13.09
N SER A 21 -7.91 -30.98 13.38
CA SER A 21 -7.50 -29.58 13.59
C SER A 21 -7.08 -28.88 12.30
N VAL A 22 -6.83 -29.63 11.21
CA VAL A 22 -6.45 -29.08 9.90
C VAL A 22 -7.66 -28.47 9.18
N SER A 23 -8.87 -28.99 9.45
CA SER A 23 -10.14 -28.50 8.93
C SER A 23 -10.81 -27.43 9.78
N ALA A 24 -10.22 -27.08 10.94
CA ALA A 24 -10.69 -25.94 11.70
C ALA A 24 -10.51 -24.68 10.82
N PRO A 25 -11.57 -23.87 10.61
CA PRO A 25 -11.42 -22.62 9.90
C PRO A 25 -10.38 -21.79 10.64
N LYS A 26 -9.24 -21.53 10.00
CA LYS A 26 -8.25 -20.58 10.52
C LYS A 26 -8.99 -19.27 10.73
N GLU A 27 -9.06 -18.80 11.97
CA GLU A 27 -9.47 -17.43 12.24
C GLU A 27 -8.45 -16.53 11.55
N GLU A 28 -8.79 -16.07 10.35
CA GLU A 28 -7.93 -15.16 9.60
C GLU A 28 -7.98 -13.79 10.28
N SER A 29 -7.10 -13.62 11.26
CA SER A 29 -6.84 -12.33 11.88
C SER A 29 -6.35 -11.34 10.82
N PHE A 30 -6.80 -10.08 10.92
CA PHE A 30 -6.48 -9.02 9.96
C PHE A 30 -4.96 -8.92 9.72
N SER A 31 -4.56 -9.03 8.45
CA SER A 31 -3.16 -8.93 8.03
C SER A 31 -2.97 -7.77 7.05
N TRP A 32 -1.96 -6.94 7.32
CA TRP A 32 -1.57 -5.83 6.46
C TRP A 32 -1.02 -6.25 5.09
N THR A 33 -0.60 -7.51 4.96
CA THR A 33 0.05 -8.04 3.76
C THR A 33 -0.86 -8.99 2.97
N ALA A 34 -1.90 -9.53 3.61
CA ALA A 34 -2.85 -10.39 2.93
C ALA A 34 -3.79 -9.55 2.05
N PRO A 35 -4.23 -10.09 0.89
CA PRO A 35 -5.25 -9.43 0.09
C PRO A 35 -6.59 -9.39 0.86
N LEU A 36 -7.24 -8.22 0.85
CA LEU A 36 -8.57 -8.02 1.42
C LEU A 36 -9.65 -8.87 0.72
N TRP A 37 -9.49 -9.04 -0.60
CA TRP A 37 -10.40 -9.81 -1.43
C TRP A 37 -9.61 -10.86 -2.23
N PRO A 38 -9.71 -12.15 -1.86
CA PRO A 38 -8.95 -13.22 -2.51
C PRO A 38 -9.28 -13.42 -4.00
N SER A 39 -10.50 -13.10 -4.42
CA SER A 39 -11.00 -13.37 -5.79
C SER A 39 -10.99 -12.13 -6.71
N PHE A 40 -10.16 -11.12 -6.42
CA PHE A 40 -10.10 -9.89 -7.21
C PHE A 40 -8.93 -9.89 -8.21
N TRP A 41 -9.07 -9.13 -9.31
CA TRP A 41 -8.09 -9.09 -10.40
C TRP A 41 -6.72 -8.52 -10.00
N MET A 42 -6.69 -7.70 -8.95
CA MET A 42 -5.46 -7.20 -8.33
C MET A 42 -5.44 -7.62 -6.86
N ALA A 43 -4.28 -8.02 -6.36
CA ALA A 43 -4.10 -8.31 -4.95
C ALA A 43 -4.20 -7.00 -4.12
N TRP A 44 -5.42 -6.64 -3.72
CA TRP A 44 -5.69 -5.48 -2.89
C TRP A 44 -5.30 -5.75 -1.45
N THR A 45 -4.04 -5.51 -1.11
CA THR A 45 -3.62 -5.46 0.30
C THR A 45 -4.20 -4.21 0.98
N PRO A 46 -4.42 -4.22 2.31
CA PRO A 46 -4.82 -3.03 3.05
C PRO A 46 -3.91 -1.82 2.80
N VAL A 47 -2.60 -2.06 2.65
CA VAL A 47 -1.61 -1.01 2.37
C VAL A 47 -1.83 -0.39 0.99
N THR A 48 -1.95 -1.21 -0.06
CA THR A 48 -2.21 -0.69 -1.42
C THR A 48 -3.58 -0.03 -1.52
N PHE A 49 -4.59 -0.56 -0.84
CA PHE A 49 -5.93 0.01 -0.82
C PHE A 49 -5.94 1.40 -0.17
N ALA A 50 -5.28 1.55 0.99
CA ALA A 50 -5.13 2.83 1.66
C ALA A 50 -4.41 3.88 0.80
N LEU A 51 -3.37 3.47 0.04
CA LEU A 51 -2.68 4.35 -0.90
C LEU A 51 -3.63 4.91 -1.96
N PHE A 52 -4.40 4.05 -2.63
CA PHE A 52 -5.33 4.49 -3.67
C PHE A 52 -6.47 5.34 -3.11
N CYS A 53 -7.04 4.97 -1.96
CA CYS A 53 -8.01 5.81 -1.27
C CYS A 53 -7.43 7.19 -0.94
N GLY A 54 -6.17 7.27 -0.51
CA GLY A 54 -5.46 8.52 -0.26
C GLY A 54 -5.29 9.36 -1.53
N ILE A 55 -4.89 8.75 -2.66
CA ILE A 55 -4.73 9.45 -3.95
C ILE A 55 -6.08 9.99 -4.44
N PHE A 56 -7.13 9.16 -4.48
CA PHE A 56 -8.46 9.60 -4.90
C PHE A 56 -9.05 10.65 -3.95
N GLY A 57 -8.82 10.51 -2.64
CA GLY A 57 -9.22 11.49 -1.63
C GLY A 57 -8.50 12.83 -1.82
N ALA A 58 -7.20 12.82 -2.08
CA ALA A 58 -6.42 14.02 -2.36
C ALA A 58 -6.88 14.71 -3.66
N MET A 59 -7.13 13.93 -4.73
CA MET A 59 -7.70 14.46 -5.97
C MET A 59 -9.08 15.09 -5.76
N ALA A 60 -9.97 14.40 -5.04
CA ALA A 60 -11.31 14.90 -4.74
C ALA A 60 -11.26 16.18 -3.87
N LEU A 61 -10.34 16.24 -2.91
CA LEU A 61 -10.13 17.41 -2.06
C LEU A 61 -9.67 18.60 -2.89
N ILE A 62 -8.68 18.42 -3.78
CA ILE A 62 -8.20 19.49 -4.65
C ILE A 62 -9.31 19.96 -5.60
N ALA A 63 -10.00 19.03 -6.27
CA ALA A 63 -11.11 19.37 -7.16
C ALA A 63 -12.21 20.16 -6.42
N THR A 64 -12.54 19.75 -5.19
CA THR A 64 -13.52 20.47 -4.36
C THR A 64 -13.03 21.87 -4.00
N LEU A 65 -11.77 22.02 -3.61
CA LEU A 65 -11.18 23.33 -3.28
C LEU A 65 -11.13 24.26 -4.49
N GLU A 66 -10.83 23.73 -5.67
CA GLU A 66 -10.81 24.47 -6.94
C GLU A 66 -12.20 24.98 -7.30
N ILE A 67 -13.23 24.13 -7.21
CA ILE A 67 -14.63 24.50 -7.50
C ILE A 67 -15.16 25.53 -6.49
N THR A 68 -14.86 25.34 -5.19
CA THR A 68 -15.50 26.11 -4.11
C THR A 68 -14.79 27.41 -3.78
N ARG A 69 -13.46 27.40 -3.69
CA ARG A 69 -12.69 28.49 -3.07
C ARG A 69 -11.74 29.18 -4.02
N TYR A 70 -11.17 28.44 -4.96
CA TYR A 70 -10.08 28.90 -5.82
C TYR A 70 -10.47 28.88 -7.30
N ARG A 71 -11.63 29.47 -7.61
CA ARG A 71 -12.36 29.37 -8.90
C ARG A 71 -11.54 29.65 -10.17
N ASP A 72 -10.35 30.24 -10.04
CA ASP A 72 -9.43 30.57 -11.12
C ASP A 72 -8.14 29.71 -11.13
N GLY A 73 -8.15 28.55 -10.46
CA GLY A 73 -7.07 27.56 -10.54
C GLY A 73 -5.70 28.10 -10.11
N VAL A 74 -5.64 28.90 -9.04
CA VAL A 74 -4.49 29.73 -8.58
C VAL A 74 -3.15 29.40 -9.26
N GLU A 75 -2.99 29.88 -10.49
CA GLU A 75 -1.81 29.61 -11.28
C GLU A 75 -0.66 30.39 -10.66
N ARG A 76 0.29 29.65 -10.09
CA ARG A 76 1.46 30.23 -9.45
C ARG A 76 2.70 29.68 -10.13
N ARG A 77 3.63 30.58 -10.45
CA ARG A 77 4.97 30.20 -10.92
C ARG A 77 5.67 29.44 -9.80
N GLY A 78 5.78 28.13 -9.97
CA GLY A 78 6.41 27.25 -8.99
C GLY A 78 7.93 27.30 -9.05
N VAL A 79 8.58 26.44 -8.25
CA VAL A 79 10.05 26.35 -8.17
C VAL A 79 10.70 25.99 -9.49
N PHE A 80 10.00 25.21 -10.33
CA PHE A 80 10.47 24.83 -11.67
C PHE A 80 10.31 25.94 -12.73
N GLY A 81 9.81 27.12 -12.35
CA GLY A 81 9.52 28.21 -13.29
C GLY A 81 8.29 27.95 -14.19
N LEU A 82 7.65 26.79 -14.03
CA LEU A 82 6.41 26.43 -14.69
C LEU A 82 5.22 27.08 -13.97
N THR A 83 4.22 27.51 -14.75
CA THR A 83 2.90 27.85 -14.26
C THR A 83 2.15 26.56 -13.96
N THR A 84 1.99 26.26 -12.67
CA THR A 84 1.36 25.01 -12.20
C THR A 84 0.11 25.34 -11.41
N THR A 85 -0.96 24.60 -11.63
CA THR A 85 -2.17 24.63 -10.79
C THR A 85 -1.93 23.88 -9.47
N LEU A 86 -2.92 23.92 -8.57
CA LEU A 86 -2.86 23.20 -7.29
C LEU A 86 -2.85 21.67 -7.50
N GLY A 87 -3.58 21.18 -8.51
CA GLY A 87 -3.58 19.76 -8.91
C GLY A 87 -2.24 19.33 -9.49
N ASP A 88 -1.63 20.14 -10.36
CA ASP A 88 -0.33 19.82 -10.98
C ASP A 88 0.77 19.63 -9.94
N ARG A 89 0.73 20.40 -8.85
CA ARG A 89 1.71 20.31 -7.75
C ARG A 89 1.57 19.03 -6.95
N LEU A 90 0.34 18.60 -6.67
CA LEU A 90 0.10 17.30 -6.05
C LEU A 90 0.62 16.18 -6.97
N PHE A 91 0.32 16.26 -8.26
CA PHE A 91 0.76 15.26 -9.23
C PHE A 91 2.30 15.18 -9.32
N ILE A 92 3.00 16.31 -9.42
CA ILE A 92 4.48 16.37 -9.43
C ILE A 92 5.06 15.79 -8.14
N THR A 93 4.42 16.04 -7.00
CA THR A 93 4.86 15.49 -5.71
C THR A 93 4.72 13.96 -5.67
N LEU A 94 3.57 13.43 -6.09
CA LEU A 94 3.31 11.99 -6.14
C LEU A 94 4.24 11.29 -7.13
N LEU A 95 4.38 11.83 -8.34
CA LEU A 95 5.23 11.27 -9.39
C LEU A 95 6.70 11.30 -9.01
N GLY A 96 7.19 12.43 -8.47
CA GLY A 96 8.58 12.55 -8.01
C GLY A 96 8.87 11.59 -6.85
N THR A 97 7.93 11.43 -5.92
CA THR A 97 8.06 10.44 -4.83
C THR A 97 8.17 9.02 -5.40
N ALA A 98 7.33 8.63 -6.36
CA ALA A 98 7.41 7.32 -6.99
C ALA A 98 8.78 7.08 -7.66
N TYR A 99 9.30 8.07 -8.40
CA TYR A 99 10.62 7.95 -9.02
C TYR A 99 11.77 7.89 -8.01
N ILE A 100 11.68 8.63 -6.90
CA ILE A 100 12.67 8.55 -5.81
C ILE A 100 12.73 7.13 -5.23
N PHE A 101 11.56 6.52 -4.98
CA PHE A 101 11.49 5.14 -4.47
C PHE A 101 12.00 4.12 -5.49
N LEU A 102 11.65 4.26 -6.77
CA LEU A 102 12.14 3.38 -7.83
C LEU A 102 13.65 3.49 -8.02
N ALA A 103 14.19 4.71 -8.04
CA ALA A 103 15.63 4.94 -8.15
C ALA A 103 16.37 4.37 -6.93
N TRP A 104 15.84 4.55 -5.72
CA TRP A 104 16.42 3.98 -4.51
C TRP A 104 16.43 2.45 -4.53
N LEU A 105 15.30 1.83 -4.88
CA LEU A 105 15.20 0.37 -4.98
C LEU A 105 16.11 -0.20 -6.06
N GLY A 106 16.29 0.52 -7.17
CA GLY A 106 17.20 0.12 -8.26
C GLY A 106 18.69 0.22 -7.91
N LEU A 107 19.07 1.14 -7.02
CA LEU A 107 20.48 1.39 -6.67
C LEU A 107 20.92 0.75 -5.35
N PHE A 108 20.09 0.87 -4.31
CA PHE A 108 20.43 0.50 -2.93
C PHE A 108 19.55 -0.62 -2.37
N GLY A 109 18.30 -0.75 -2.81
CA GLY A 109 17.35 -1.75 -2.30
C GLY A 109 16.76 -1.37 -0.93
N GLN A 110 16.58 -2.36 -0.05
CA GLN A 110 16.08 -2.16 1.32
C GLN A 110 17.23 -1.72 2.25
N PRO A 111 16.97 -0.87 3.27
CA PRO A 111 15.69 -0.37 3.76
C PRO A 111 15.18 0.91 3.09
N VAL A 112 13.87 1.14 3.11
CA VAL A 112 13.18 2.28 2.45
C VAL A 112 12.99 3.53 3.32
N TRP A 113 13.71 3.66 4.44
CA TRP A 113 13.61 4.84 5.31
C TRP A 113 14.27 6.10 4.74
N ALA A 114 15.41 5.93 4.06
CA ALA A 114 16.09 7.03 3.39
C ALA A 114 15.27 7.64 2.24
N PRO A 115 14.70 6.87 1.28
CA PRO A 115 13.88 7.45 0.23
C PRO A 115 12.59 8.08 0.77
N LEU A 116 12.07 7.60 1.89
CA LEU A 116 10.96 8.26 2.59
C LEU A 116 11.34 9.68 3.01
N GLY A 117 12.48 9.86 3.69
CA GLY A 117 12.97 11.20 4.08
C GLY A 117 13.19 12.13 2.88
N ILE A 118 13.78 11.59 1.80
CA ILE A 118 14.01 12.34 0.55
C ILE A 118 12.67 12.74 -0.09
N SER A 119 11.66 11.86 -0.08
CA SER A 119 10.35 12.16 -0.65
C SER A 119 9.59 13.25 0.10
N ILE A 120 9.74 13.32 1.43
CA ILE A 120 9.16 14.41 2.24
C ILE A 120 9.85 15.74 1.89
N ALA A 121 11.18 15.74 1.81
CA ALA A 121 11.95 16.91 1.40
C ALA A 121 11.56 17.37 -0.01
N TRP A 122 11.32 16.42 -0.94
CA TRP A 122 10.81 16.69 -2.29
C TRP A 122 9.44 17.37 -2.26
N GLY A 123 8.49 16.84 -1.49
CA GLY A 123 7.18 17.47 -1.34
C GLY A 123 7.27 18.90 -0.81
N LEU A 124 8.04 19.11 0.26
CA LEU A 124 8.26 20.46 0.80
C LEU A 124 8.89 21.39 -0.25
N PHE A 125 9.86 20.90 -1.02
CA PHE A 125 10.49 21.67 -2.09
C PHE A 125 9.49 22.10 -3.16
N VAL A 126 8.58 21.21 -3.60
CA VAL A 126 7.54 21.54 -4.59
C VAL A 126 6.61 22.65 -4.09
N PHE A 127 6.32 22.70 -2.78
CA PHE A 127 5.43 23.68 -2.18
C PHE A 127 6.13 24.92 -1.57
N TRP A 128 7.47 24.98 -1.54
CA TRP A 128 8.19 26.02 -0.80
C TRP A 128 8.02 27.44 -1.36
N LYS A 129 8.05 27.61 -2.69
CA LYS A 129 8.07 28.94 -3.31
C LYS A 129 6.71 29.35 -3.89
N VAL A 130 5.66 29.16 -3.09
CA VAL A 130 4.25 29.32 -3.48
C VAL A 130 3.63 30.54 -2.84
#